data_AF-A0A2Z6RWK8-F1
#
_entry.id   AF-A0A2Z6RWK8-F1
#
_cell.length_a   1.000
_cell.length_b   1.000
_cell.length_c   1.000
_cell.angle_alpha   90.00
_cell.angle_beta   90.00
_cell.angle_gamma   90.00
#
_symmetry.space_group_name_H-M   'P 1'
#
loop_
_entity.id
_entity.type
_entity.pdbx_description
1 polymer ?
#
loop_
_entity_poly.entity_id
_entity_poly.type
_entity_poly.pdbx_seq_one_letter_code
_entity_poly.pdbx_strand_id
1 'polypeptide(L)'
;MCTWSHFHFRQHLIHKAREYPWCQVVICTEEYTSKTCGFCGYIHKKLDGSKEFCCPQCKTKLDRDINGARNILLRYLTKKERVSLG
;
A
#
# COMPACT_ATOMS: atom_id res chain seq x y z
N MET A 1 7.84 10.75 16.89
CA MET A 1 7.78 10.16 15.53
C MET A 1 7.60 11.29 14.52
N CYS A 2 8.67 11.95 14.06
CA CYS A 2 8.61 13.00 13.02
C CYS A 2 9.93 13.10 12.21
N THR A 3 10.70 12.01 12.09
CA THR A 3 11.98 12.04 11.34
C THR A 3 11.82 11.71 9.86
N TRP A 4 10.67 11.20 9.46
CA TRP A 4 10.45 10.69 8.10
C TRP A 4 9.79 11.73 7.22
N SER A 5 10.50 12.15 6.17
CA SER A 5 10.08 13.19 5.23
C SER A 5 9.22 12.63 4.10
N HIS A 6 8.11 11.97 4.44
CA HIS A 6 7.22 11.28 3.49
C HIS A 6 6.77 12.17 2.32
N PHE A 7 6.41 13.42 2.61
CA PHE A 7 6.01 14.37 1.58
C PHE A 7 7.15 14.68 0.61
N HIS A 8 8.36 14.89 1.14
CA HIS A 8 9.54 15.21 0.33
C HIS A 8 9.96 14.04 -0.57
N PHE A 9 9.87 12.81 -0.06
CA PHE A 9 10.07 11.59 -0.85
C PHE A 9 9.04 11.48 -1.99
N ARG A 10 7.76 11.74 -1.70
CA ARG A 10 6.71 11.78 -2.72
C ARG A 10 6.98 12.80 -3.83
N GLN A 11 7.42 14.02 -3.46
CA GLN A 11 7.76 15.04 -4.45
C GLN A 11 8.92 14.61 -5.36
N HIS A 12 9.94 13.95 -4.80
CA HIS A 12 11.04 13.40 -5.59
C HIS A 12 10.56 12.37 -6.61
N LEU A 13 9.68 11.44 -6.21
CA LEU A 13 9.12 10.44 -7.12
C LEU A 13 8.32 11.09 -8.27
N ILE A 14 7.47 12.07 -7.96
CA ILE A 14 6.69 12.80 -8.97
C ILE A 14 7.61 13.56 -9.92
N HIS A 15 8.62 14.24 -9.39
CA HIS A 15 9.58 14.97 -10.20
C HIS A 15 10.31 14.04 -11.17
N LYS A 16 10.82 12.91 -10.67
CA LYS A 16 11.50 11.92 -11.50
C LYS A 16 10.58 11.26 -12.53
N ALA A 17 9.32 10.98 -12.20
CA ALA A 17 8.39 10.42 -13.16
C ALA A 17 8.11 11.35 -14.34
N ARG A 18 8.21 12.68 -14.18
CA ARG A 18 8.07 13.64 -15.29
C ARG A 18 9.17 13.51 -16.35
N GLU A 19 10.33 12.97 -16.00
CA GLU A 19 11.42 12.70 -16.95
C GLU A 19 11.12 11.49 -17.84
N TYR A 20 10.18 10.61 -17.45
CA TYR A 20 9.91 9.33 -18.11
C TYR A 20 8.41 9.20 -18.47
N PRO A 21 8.00 9.46 -19.73
CA PRO A 21 6.59 9.47 -20.15
C PRO A 21 5.81 8.16 -19.92
N TRP A 22 6.50 7.03 -19.82
CA TRP A 22 5.91 5.72 -19.55
C TRP A 22 5.79 5.38 -18.06
N CYS A 23 6.30 6.25 -17.17
CA CYS A 23 6.27 6.05 -15.73
C CYS A 23 5.17 6.89 -15.10
N GLN A 24 4.29 6.25 -14.33
CA GLN A 24 3.20 6.92 -13.63
C GLN A 24 3.33 6.71 -12.13
N VAL A 25 3.26 7.80 -11.36
CA VAL A 25 3.17 7.77 -9.90
C VAL A 25 1.71 7.98 -9.51
N VAL A 26 1.09 6.96 -8.92
CA VAL A 26 -0.27 7.02 -8.41
C VAL A 26 -0.23 7.18 -6.89
N ILE A 27 -0.88 8.22 -6.39
CA ILE A 27 -1.00 8.45 -4.94
C ILE A 27 -2.23 7.71 -4.43
N CYS A 28 -2.01 6.71 -3.59
CA CYS A 28 -3.07 5.91 -2.96
C CYS A 28 -3.12 6.18 -1.46
N THR A 29 -4.32 6.11 -0.85
CA THR A 29 -4.41 6.10 0.62
C THR A 29 -3.92 4.77 1.18
N GLU A 30 -3.32 4.74 2.37
CA GLU A 30 -2.69 3.54 2.94
C GLU A 30 -3.52 2.84 4.04
N GLU A 31 -4.75 3.30 4.23
CA GLU A 31 -5.64 2.86 5.30
C GLU A 31 -5.87 1.34 5.25
N TYR A 32 -5.72 0.68 6.39
CA TYR A 32 -5.93 -0.77 6.58
C TYR A 32 -5.02 -1.70 5.75
N THR A 33 -4.07 -1.19 4.98
CA THR A 33 -3.19 -1.99 4.10
C THR A 33 -2.26 -2.91 4.90
N SER A 34 -1.76 -2.48 6.06
CA SER A 34 -0.95 -3.34 6.94
C SER A 34 -1.78 -4.35 7.75
N LYS A 35 -3.09 -4.12 7.88
CA LYS A 35 -4.01 -4.95 8.69
C LYS A 35 -4.71 -6.01 7.89
N THR A 36 -4.89 -5.80 6.61
CA THR A 36 -5.66 -6.68 5.74
C THR A 36 -4.76 -7.79 5.21
N CYS A 37 -5.22 -9.04 5.19
CA CYS A 37 -4.48 -10.10 4.55
C CYS A 37 -4.61 -9.97 3.03
N GLY A 38 -3.50 -9.76 2.32
CA GLY A 38 -3.48 -9.66 0.85
C GLY A 38 -3.74 -10.96 0.10
N PHE A 39 -4.00 -12.05 0.82
CA PHE A 39 -4.39 -13.34 0.25
C PHE A 39 -5.89 -13.62 0.41
N CYS A 40 -6.44 -13.50 1.63
CA CYS A 40 -7.85 -13.86 1.91
C CYS A 40 -8.76 -12.66 2.25
N GLY A 41 -8.22 -11.45 2.37
CA GLY A 41 -9.01 -10.25 2.72
C GLY A 41 -9.37 -10.10 4.19
N TYR A 42 -8.96 -11.02 5.07
CA TYR A 42 -9.24 -10.89 6.52
C TYR A 42 -8.53 -9.67 7.12
N ILE A 43 -9.27 -8.87 7.91
CA ILE A 43 -8.73 -7.71 8.61
C ILE A 43 -8.29 -8.10 10.02
N HIS A 44 -6.99 -8.00 10.28
CA HIS A 44 -6.39 -8.26 11.57
C HIS A 44 -6.68 -7.11 12.56
N LYS A 45 -7.61 -7.33 13.50
CA LYS A 45 -8.05 -6.29 14.46
C LYS A 45 -6.97 -5.87 15.46
N LYS A 46 -6.11 -6.81 15.88
CA LYS A 46 -5.00 -6.58 16.83
C LYS A 46 -3.68 -6.91 16.17
N LEU A 47 -3.05 -5.95 15.50
CA LEU A 47 -1.68 -6.12 14.99
C LEU A 47 -0.68 -5.78 16.08
N ASP A 48 0.35 -6.60 16.22
CA ASP A 48 1.54 -6.26 16.98
C ASP A 48 2.51 -5.43 16.12
N GLY A 49 3.69 -5.11 16.64
CA GLY A 49 4.78 -4.46 15.89
C GLY A 49 5.68 -5.43 15.10
N SER A 50 5.30 -6.70 14.91
CA SER A 50 6.15 -7.74 14.30
C SER A 50 6.48 -7.47 12.83
N LYS A 51 7.69 -7.79 12.38
CA LYS A 51 8.04 -7.70 10.95
C LYS A 51 7.26 -8.70 10.09
N GLU A 52 6.79 -9.79 10.68
CA GLU A 52 6.04 -10.83 9.97
C GLU A 52 4.53 -10.62 10.14
N PHE A 53 3.79 -10.72 9.04
CA PHE A 53 2.33 -10.79 9.03
C PHE A 53 1.90 -12.25 9.01
N CYS A 54 1.19 -12.69 10.04
CA CYS A 54 0.54 -14.00 10.11
C CYS A 54 -0.98 -13.85 10.08
N CYS A 55 -1.63 -14.35 9.03
CA CYS A 55 -3.09 -14.31 8.96
C CYS A 55 -3.71 -15.35 9.91
N PRO A 56 -4.61 -14.96 10.85
CA PRO A 56 -5.25 -15.91 11.74
C PRO A 56 -6.28 -16.79 11.02
N GLN A 57 -6.83 -16.33 9.89
CA GLN A 57 -7.85 -17.05 9.10
C GLN A 57 -7.21 -18.06 8.12
N CYS A 58 -6.38 -17.60 7.18
CA CYS A 58 -5.80 -18.47 6.13
C CYS A 58 -4.37 -18.94 6.41
N LYS A 59 -3.80 -18.57 7.56
CA LYS A 59 -2.44 -18.96 8.01
C LYS A 59 -1.29 -18.52 7.09
N THR A 60 -1.55 -17.67 6.08
CA THR A 60 -0.50 -17.08 5.25
C THR A 60 0.48 -16.30 6.12
N LYS A 61 1.78 -16.56 5.89
CA LYS A 61 2.90 -15.86 6.51
C LYS A 61 3.69 -15.13 5.44
N LEU A 62 3.95 -13.86 5.65
CA LEU A 62 4.77 -13.04 4.76
C LEU A 62 5.31 -11.82 5.52
N ASP A 63 6.31 -11.18 4.95
CA ASP A 63 6.78 -9.90 5.46
C ASP A 63 5.65 -8.84 5.42
N ARG A 64 5.57 -8.03 6.48
CA ARG A 64 4.50 -7.03 6.66
C ARG A 64 4.52 -5.97 5.56
N ASP A 65 5.70 -5.53 5.13
CA ASP A 65 5.82 -4.50 4.10
C ASP A 65 5.42 -5.08 2.74
N ILE A 66 5.75 -6.35 2.46
CA ILE A 66 5.26 -7.08 1.28
C ILE A 66 3.72 -7.18 1.30
N ASN A 67 3.11 -7.53 2.43
CA ASN A 67 1.66 -7.58 2.56
C ASN A 67 1.02 -6.20 2.32
N GLY A 68 1.60 -5.15 2.91
CA GLY A 68 1.15 -3.76 2.72
C GLY A 68 1.22 -3.33 1.25
N ALA A 69 2.36 -3.55 0.59
CA ALA A 69 2.56 -3.21 -0.81
C ALA A 69 1.57 -3.95 -1.73
N ARG A 70 1.35 -5.25 -1.50
CA ARG A 70 0.35 -6.03 -2.23
C ARG A 70 -1.06 -5.47 -2.06
N ASN A 71 -1.44 -5.07 -0.85
CA ASN A 71 -2.75 -4.49 -0.59
C ASN A 71 -2.94 -3.12 -1.25
N ILE A 72 -1.89 -2.30 -1.33
CA ILE A 72 -1.93 -1.04 -2.08
C ILE A 72 -2.22 -1.32 -3.57
N LEU A 73 -1.54 -2.31 -4.16
CA LEU A 73 -1.80 -2.72 -5.54
C LEU A 73 -3.23 -3.25 -5.72
N LEU A 74 -3.68 -4.16 -4.84
CA LEU A 74 -5.04 -4.70 -4.91
C LEU A 74 -6.10 -3.59 -4.80
N ARG A 75 -5.89 -2.59 -3.94
CA ARG A 75 -6.79 -1.43 -3.84
C ARG A 75 -6.82 -0.63 -5.13
N TYR A 76 -5.66 -0.36 -5.74
CA TYR A 76 -5.61 0.31 -7.04
C TYR A 76 -6.37 -0.46 -8.13
N LEU A 77 -6.20 -1.78 -8.19
CA LEU A 77 -6.87 -2.62 -9.19
C LEU A 77 -8.37 -2.79 -8.95
N THR A 78 -8.85 -2.65 -7.71
CA THR A 78 -10.24 -2.94 -7.33
C THR A 78 -11.10 -1.69 -7.09
N LYS A 79 -10.49 -0.53 -6.76
CA LYS A 79 -11.22 0.73 -6.70
C LYS A 79 -11.69 1.10 -8.10
N LYS A 80 -12.99 0.99 -8.34
CA LYS A 80 -13.69 1.70 -9.43
C LYS A 80 -13.80 3.18 -9.09
N GLU A 81 -12.69 3.88 -8.91
CA GLU A 81 -12.73 5.34 -9.03
C GLU A 81 -12.85 5.61 -10.53
N ARG A 82 -14.07 5.95 -10.96
CA ARG A 82 -14.32 6.61 -12.24
C ARG A 82 -13.42 7.84 -12.26
N VAL A 83 -12.27 7.75 -12.92
CA VAL A 83 -11.54 8.95 -13.32
C VAL A 83 -12.44 9.58 -14.37
N SER A 84 -13.38 10.43 -13.94
CA SER A 84 -13.92 11.48 -14.79
C SER A 84 -12.74 12.37 -15.11
N LEU A 85 -12.05 12.02 -16.20
CA LEU A 85 -11.18 12.93 -16.95
C LEU A 85 -12.11 14.06 -17.41
N GLY A 86 -12.12 15.13 -16.62
CA GLY A 86 -12.60 16.44 -17.06
C GLY A 86 -11.53 17.12 -17.91
#